data_AF-A0A396JSP1-F1
#
_entry.id   AF-A0A396JSP1-F1
#
_cell.length_a   1.000
_cell.length_b   1.000
_cell.length_c   1.000
_cell.angle_alpha   90.00
_cell.angle_beta   90.00
_cell.angle_gamma   90.00
#
_symmetry.space_group_name_H-M   'P 1'
#
loop_
_entity.id
_entity.type
_entity.pdbx_description
1 polymer ?
#
loop_
_entity_poly.entity_id
_entity_poly.type
_entity_poly.pdbx_seq_one_letter_code
_entity_poly.pdbx_strand_id
1 'polypeptide(L)' 'MAFKVVDFKDFSPGSGLVFHLLPLDQNYLPNNSDGGYLGVIDSKNAFNQFVGIEFDGVSPWDPKYTHVGIDCKNL' A
#
# COMPACT_ATOMS: atom_id res chain seq x y z
N MET A 1 -14.58 12.78 3.93
CA MET A 1 -14.63 11.32 3.67
C MET A 1 -14.14 10.62 4.94
N ALA A 2 -14.77 9.50 5.31
CA ALA A 2 -14.36 8.69 6.45
C ALA A 2 -14.38 7.21 6.02
N PHE A 3 -13.48 6.42 6.59
CA PHE A 3 -13.43 4.98 6.35
C PHE A 3 -13.36 4.23 7.68
N LYS A 4 -13.68 2.94 7.64
CA LYS A 4 -13.54 2.00 8.75
C LYS A 4 -13.00 0.69 8.21
N VAL A 5 -11.92 0.20 8.80
CA VAL A 5 -11.40 -1.15 8.56
C VAL A 5 -12.01 -2.09 9.61
N VAL A 6 -12.41 -3.28 9.19
CA VAL A 6 -13.02 -4.30 10.04
C VAL A 6 -12.37 -5.65 9.74
N ASP A 7 -11.99 -6.36 10.80
CA ASP A 7 -11.38 -7.67 10.68
C ASP A 7 -12.42 -8.74 10.31
N PHE A 8 -11.98 -9.70 9.51
CA PHE A 8 -12.75 -10.92 9.25
C PHE A 8 -12.37 -11.98 10.28
N LYS A 9 -13.39 -12.56 10.92
CA LYS A 9 -13.20 -13.63 11.89
C LYS A 9 -12.42 -14.79 11.25
N ASP A 10 -11.46 -15.32 11.98
CA ASP A 10 -10.60 -16.44 11.60
C ASP A 10 -9.55 -16.12 10.51
N PHE A 11 -9.38 -14.84 10.15
CA PHE A 11 -8.31 -14.36 9.27
C PHE A 11 -7.37 -13.41 10.00
N SER A 12 -6.08 -13.47 9.64
CA SER A 12 -5.13 -12.43 10.07
C SER A 12 -5.45 -11.10 9.37
N PRO A 13 -5.42 -9.97 10.09
CA PRO A 13 -5.59 -8.66 9.48
C PRO A 13 -4.53 -8.41 8.40
N GLY A 14 -4.96 -7.82 7.29
CA GLY A 14 -4.07 -7.37 6.24
C GLY A 14 -4.82 -6.92 4.98
N SER A 15 -4.17 -6.25 4.03
CA SER A 15 -2.82 -5.69 4.18
C SER A 15 -2.89 -4.26 4.70
N GLY A 16 -3.63 -3.40 4.02
CA GLY A 16 -3.85 -2.03 4.45
C GLY A 16 -4.75 -1.28 3.46
N LEU A 17 -4.80 0.05 3.61
CA LEU A 17 -5.46 0.97 2.69
C LEU A 17 -4.51 2.12 2.38
N VAL A 18 -4.42 2.54 1.12
CA VAL A 18 -3.59 3.69 0.72
C VAL A 18 -4.42 4.74 -0.03
N PHE A 19 -4.22 6.00 0.33
CA PHE A 19 -4.59 7.14 -0.51
C PHE A 19 -3.37 7.59 -1.30
N HIS A 20 -3.43 7.65 -2.62
CA HIS A 20 -2.26 7.94 -3.43
C HIS A 20 -2.53 8.91 -4.60
N LEU A 21 -1.45 9.53 -5.05
CA LEU A 21 -1.36 10.31 -6.28
C LEU A 21 -0.39 9.60 -7.22
N LEU A 22 -0.79 9.42 -8.49
CA LEU A 22 0.04 8.86 -9.55
C LEU A 22 0.07 9.80 -10.77
N PRO A 23 1.09 9.71 -11.64
CA PRO A 23 1.09 10.36 -12.95
C PRO A 23 -0.12 9.90 -13.79
N LEU A 24 -0.67 10.80 -14.61
CA LEU A 24 -1.84 10.52 -15.44
C LEU A 24 -1.59 9.46 -16.54
N ASP A 25 -0.33 9.28 -16.93
CA ASP A 25 0.13 8.35 -17.96
C ASP A 25 0.62 7.00 -17.39
N GLN A 26 0.66 6.85 -16.06
CA GLN A 26 1.06 5.60 -15.42
C GLN A 26 -0.11 4.61 -15.36
N ASN A 27 0.19 3.32 -15.53
CA ASN A 27 -0.80 2.27 -15.29
C ASN A 27 -1.25 2.29 -13.82
N TYR A 28 -2.57 2.28 -13.59
CA TYR A 28 -3.16 2.48 -12.27
C TYR A 28 -2.91 1.29 -11.31
N LEU A 29 -2.69 0.08 -11.87
CA LEU A 29 -2.35 -1.12 -11.10
C LEU A 29 -1.03 -1.72 -11.62
N PRO A 30 0.09 -1.61 -10.87
CA PRO A 30 1.32 -2.30 -11.19
C PRO A 30 1.15 -3.83 -11.16
N ASN A 31 1.99 -4.56 -11.89
CA ASN A 31 2.01 -6.02 -11.79
C ASN A 31 2.59 -6.44 -10.42
N ASN A 32 2.26 -7.64 -9.94
CA ASN A 32 2.82 -8.20 -8.69
C ASN A 32 2.68 -7.26 -7.46
N SER A 33 1.52 -6.59 -7.35
CA SER A 33 1.24 -5.51 -6.39
C SER A 33 0.26 -5.90 -5.27
N ASP A 34 0.06 -7.21 -5.06
CA ASP A 34 -0.85 -7.77 -4.07
C ASP A 34 -0.31 -7.68 -2.63
N GLY A 35 -1.21 -7.85 -1.66
CA GLY A 35 -0.83 -7.86 -0.24
C GLY A 35 -0.25 -6.53 0.24
N GLY A 36 0.89 -6.58 0.95
CA GLY A 36 1.57 -5.42 1.53
C GLY A 36 2.08 -4.39 0.53
N TYR A 37 2.00 -4.65 -0.79
CA TYR A 37 2.30 -3.65 -1.82
C TYR A 37 1.12 -2.72 -2.12
N LEU A 38 -0.02 -2.94 -1.45
CA LEU A 38 -1.23 -2.10 -1.43
C LEU A 38 -1.78 -1.71 -2.81
N GLY A 39 -1.45 -2.48 -3.86
CA GLY A 39 -1.82 -2.18 -5.24
C GLY A 39 -1.08 -1.00 -5.86
N VAL A 40 -0.05 -0.46 -5.20
CA VAL A 40 0.69 0.74 -5.64
C VAL A 40 2.17 0.50 -5.87
N ILE A 41 2.73 -0.67 -5.58
CA ILE A 41 4.14 -1.01 -5.85
C ILE A 41 4.23 -2.31 -6.65
N ASP A 42 5.07 -2.38 -7.69
CA ASP A 42 5.44 -3.66 -8.31
C ASP A 42 6.58 -4.30 -7.52
N SER A 43 6.31 -5.46 -6.91
CA SER A 43 7.31 -6.17 -6.10
C SER A 43 8.57 -6.60 -6.85
N LYS A 44 8.53 -6.64 -8.18
CA LYS A 44 9.69 -6.92 -9.05
C LYS A 44 10.36 -5.66 -9.57
N ASN A 45 9.69 -4.51 -9.48
CA ASN A 45 10.18 -3.22 -9.94
C ASN A 45 9.60 -2.08 -9.10
N ALA A 46 10.22 -1.80 -7.96
CA ALA A 46 9.75 -0.79 -7.01
C ALA A 46 9.93 0.68 -7.50
N PHE A 47 10.39 0.89 -8.74
CA PHE A 47 10.55 2.20 -9.35
C PHE A 47 9.26 2.61 -10.08
N ASN A 48 8.23 2.93 -9.33
CA ASN A 48 7.02 3.55 -9.85
C ASN A 48 6.79 4.90 -9.16
N GLN A 49 6.34 5.89 -9.92
CA GLN A 49 6.17 7.24 -9.41
C GLN A 49 4.84 7.32 -8.66
N PHE A 50 4.90 7.54 -7.36
CA PHE A 50 3.72 7.86 -6.57
C PHE A 50 4.07 8.57 -5.26
N VAL A 51 3.07 9.26 -4.72
CA VAL A 51 3.05 9.70 -3.33
C VAL A 51 1.81 9.11 -2.67
N GLY A 52 1.96 8.47 -1.52
CA GLY A 52 0.91 7.77 -0.81
C GLY A 52 0.86 8.09 0.68
N ILE A 53 -0.35 8.05 1.25
CA ILE A 53 -0.57 7.94 2.69
C ILE A 53 -1.18 6.57 2.93
N GLU A 54 -0.46 5.70 3.61
CA GLU A 54 -0.89 4.34 3.91
C GLU A 54 -1.42 4.22 5.34
N PHE A 55 -2.42 3.37 5.50
CA PHE A 55 -2.93 2.85 6.76
C PHE A 55 -2.67 1.35 6.72
N ASP A 56 -1.46 0.97 7.13
CA ASP A 56 -0.92 -0.35 6.86
C ASP A 56 -0.96 -1.29 8.07
N GLY A 57 -1.06 -2.57 7.75
CA GLY A 57 -0.95 -3.69 8.66
C GLY A 57 0.49 -3.94 9.05
N VAL A 58 0.93 -5.20 8.96
CA VAL A 58 2.31 -5.59 9.26
C VAL A 58 2.86 -6.44 8.11
N SER A 59 3.80 -5.86 7.37
CA SER A 59 4.60 -6.55 6.36
C SER A 59 6.05 -6.75 6.84
N PRO A 60 6.87 -7.61 6.18
CA PRO A 60 8.24 -7.87 6.61
C PRO A 60 9.19 -6.66 6.62
N TRP A 61 8.86 -5.60 5.88
CA TRP A 61 9.65 -4.36 5.78
C TRP A 61 9.18 -3.25 6.74
N ASP A 62 8.09 -3.49 7.48
CA ASP A 62 7.46 -2.49 8.33
C ASP A 62 7.94 -2.52 9.78
N PRO A 63 7.64 -1.46 10.57
CA PRO A 63 7.60 -1.57 12.02
C PRO A 63 6.71 -2.74 12.47
N LYS A 64 6.99 -3.31 13.64
CA LYS A 64 6.27 -4.50 14.17
C LYS A 64 4.87 -4.18 14.72
N TYR A 65 4.18 -3.17 14.17
CA TYR A 65 2.86 -2.70 14.57
C TYR A 65 2.15 -2.01 13.40
N THR A 66 0.81 -2.00 13.42
CA THR A 66 -0.01 -1.29 12.43
C THR A 66 0.29 0.21 12.48
N HIS A 67 0.49 0.85 11.34
CA HIS A 67 1.01 2.20 11.30
C HIS A 67 0.39 3.05 10.20
N VAL A 68 0.65 4.35 10.26
CA VAL A 68 0.33 5.29 9.18
C VAL A 68 1.63 5.79 8.61
N GLY A 69 1.82 5.60 7.31
CA GLY A 69 3.03 5.92 6.58
C GLY A 69 2.83 7.01 5.52
N ILE A 70 3.92 7.66 5.13
CA ILE A 70 3.99 8.49 3.93
C ILE A 70 5.01 7.85 3.00
N ASP A 71 4.53 7.40 1.84
CA ASP A 71 5.36 6.85 0.79
C ASP A 71 5.67 7.90 -0.24
N CYS A 72 6.96 8.10 -0.51
CA CYS A 72 7.45 8.91 -1.60
C CYS A 72 8.39 8.03 -2.43
N LYS A 73 7.92 7.57 -3.59
CA LYS A 73 8.74 6.80 -4.52
C LYS A 73 8.89 7.57 -5.82
N ASN A 74 10.14 7.79 -6.19
CA ASN A 74 10.56 8.37 -7.45
C ASN A 74 11.61 7.47 -8.10
N LEU A 75 11.76 7.64 -9.41
CA LEU A 75 12.85 7.04 -10.20
C LEU A 75 14.22 7.44 -9.63
#